data_AF-X0TF88-F1
#
_entry.id   AF-X0TF88-F1
#
_cell.length_a   1.000
_cell.length_b   1.000
_cell.length_c   1.000
_cell.angle_alpha   90.00
_cell.angle_beta   90.00
_cell.angle_gamma   90.00
#
_symmetry.space_group_name_H-M   'P 1'
#
loop_
_entity.id
_entity.type
_entity.pdbx_description
1 polymer ?
#
loop_
_entity_poly.entity_id
_entity_poly.type
_entity_poly.pdbx_seq_one_letter_code
_entity_poly.pdbx_strand_id
1 'polypeptide(L)'
;MVAANIESINNIYKKSIAYFALFQACIIKRPFNLFHRKNLYIRTSEVQRNFGNKTTWDTSFEAHFKQFAAEANQAVFSNGQQNKAINLDVFDIEEKFDLIYIDTPYISQKGSGVDYHSFYHFLEGLVNYSNWSGMIDYKTKHKRLKRTSSVWTDKNKIYSAFDRLFKKFRESILVVSYRADGIPTIDELIYLLKKYKSNVEELKRKQYKYVLSTNHSEEVLLIGKS
;
A
#
# COMPACT_ATOMS: atom_id res chain seq x y z
N MET A 1 26.76 4.49 -1.92
CA MET A 1 25.59 3.64 -2.26
C MET A 1 24.34 4.42 -1.87
N VAL A 2 23.33 4.53 -2.75
CA VAL A 2 22.26 5.55 -2.59
C VAL A 2 21.51 5.47 -1.26
N ALA A 3 21.09 4.28 -0.81
CA ALA A 3 20.40 4.12 0.48
C ALA A 3 21.26 4.59 1.67
N ALA A 4 22.54 4.20 1.71
CA ALA A 4 23.46 4.64 2.76
C ALA A 4 23.67 6.18 2.76
N ASN A 5 23.67 6.81 1.58
CA ASN A 5 23.77 8.26 1.47
C ASN A 5 22.49 8.97 1.93
N ILE A 6 21.31 8.35 1.75
CA ILE A 6 20.06 8.90 2.25
C ILE A 6 20.01 8.80 3.78
N GLU A 7 20.55 7.73 4.36
CA GLU A 7 20.58 7.55 5.81
C GLU A 7 21.41 8.62 6.54
N SER A 8 22.44 9.18 5.89
CA SER A 8 23.23 10.28 6.46
C SER A 8 22.54 11.66 6.43
N ILE A 9 21.33 11.76 5.86
CA ILE A 9 20.55 13.00 5.87
C ILE A 9 19.92 13.19 7.25
N ASN A 10 20.35 14.22 7.99
CA ASN A 10 19.86 14.50 9.35
C ASN A 10 18.40 14.97 9.39
N ASN A 11 17.95 15.72 8.38
CA ASN A 11 16.58 16.23 8.34
C ASN A 11 15.62 15.12 7.91
N ILE A 12 14.69 14.74 8.79
CA ILE A 12 13.75 13.64 8.56
C ILE A 12 12.89 13.84 7.31
N TYR A 13 12.41 15.06 7.04
CA TYR A 13 11.60 15.35 5.86
C TYR A 13 12.41 15.20 4.56
N LYS A 14 13.65 15.70 4.54
CA LYS A 14 14.55 15.50 3.39
C LYS A 14 14.86 14.03 3.18
N LYS A 15 15.09 13.28 4.26
CA LYS A 15 15.30 11.82 4.22
C LYS A 15 14.07 11.11 3.64
N SER A 16 12.87 11.44 4.11
CA SER A 16 11.60 10.88 3.61
C SER A 16 11.37 11.19 2.13
N ILE A 17 11.61 12.42 1.69
CA ILE A 17 11.50 12.82 0.28
C ILE A 17 12.52 12.07 -0.59
N ALA A 18 13.75 11.91 -0.10
CA ALA A 18 14.78 11.16 -0.83
C ALA A 18 14.42 9.67 -0.97
N TYR A 19 13.88 9.05 0.08
CA TYR A 19 13.37 7.67 0.00
C TYR A 19 12.16 7.55 -0.94
N PHE A 20 11.20 8.48 -0.86
CA PHE A 20 10.09 8.55 -1.80
C PHE A 20 10.57 8.59 -3.26
N ALA A 21 11.49 9.52 -3.57
CA ALA A 21 12.05 9.67 -4.90
C ALA A 21 12.81 8.42 -5.35
N LEU A 22 13.57 7.78 -4.45
CA LEU A 22 14.23 6.51 -4.71
C LEU A 22 13.22 5.43 -5.08
N PHE A 23 12.15 5.29 -4.31
CA PHE A 23 11.13 4.27 -4.51
C PHE A 23 10.38 4.49 -5.82
N GLN A 24 9.93 5.72 -6.11
CA GLN A 24 9.24 6.03 -7.37
C GLN A 24 10.14 5.76 -8.58
N ALA A 25 11.42 6.15 -8.52
CA ALA A 25 12.39 5.86 -9.58
C ALA A 25 12.63 4.35 -9.77
N CYS A 26 12.63 3.56 -8.69
CA CYS A 26 12.70 2.10 -8.78
C CYS A 26 11.41 1.50 -9.38
N ILE A 27 10.25 1.95 -8.93
CA ILE A 27 8.92 1.44 -9.33
C ILE A 27 8.69 1.69 -10.82
N ILE A 28 8.86 2.93 -11.29
CA ILE A 28 8.52 3.32 -12.66
C ILE A 28 9.41 2.63 -13.71
N LYS A 29 10.62 2.25 -13.32
CA LYS A 29 11.57 1.51 -14.16
C LYS A 29 11.38 -0.01 -14.09
N ARG A 30 10.42 -0.49 -13.31
CA ARG A 30 10.11 -1.91 -13.16
C ARG A 30 8.92 -2.29 -14.04
N PRO A 31 8.99 -3.38 -14.83
CA PRO A 31 7.81 -3.80 -15.59
C PRO A 31 6.66 -4.16 -14.65
N PHE A 32 5.47 -3.64 -14.96
CA PHE A 32 4.27 -3.69 -14.13
C PHE A 32 4.41 -3.04 -12.75
N ASN A 33 5.47 -2.28 -12.47
CA ASN A 33 5.69 -1.62 -11.19
C ASN A 33 5.87 -2.58 -9.98
N LEU A 34 6.25 -3.85 -10.21
CA LEU A 34 6.33 -4.89 -9.16
C LEU A 34 7.67 -5.65 -9.13
N PHE A 35 8.16 -6.00 -7.93
CA PHE A 35 9.49 -6.61 -7.72
C PHE A 35 9.50 -8.13 -7.50
N HIS A 36 8.32 -8.77 -7.48
CA HIS A 36 8.20 -10.22 -7.21
C HIS A 36 8.40 -11.14 -8.44
N ARG A 37 8.52 -10.59 -9.65
CA ARG A 37 8.61 -11.36 -10.91
C ARG A 37 9.98 -11.25 -11.55
N LYS A 38 10.51 -12.33 -12.14
CA LYS A 38 11.74 -12.29 -12.97
C LYS A 38 11.41 -11.86 -14.40
N ASN A 39 11.12 -10.58 -14.61
CA ASN A 39 10.61 -10.04 -15.87
C ASN A 39 11.54 -9.01 -16.55
N LEU A 40 12.85 -9.06 -16.26
CA LEU A 40 13.83 -8.16 -16.89
C LEU A 40 13.79 -8.23 -18.42
N TYR A 41 13.51 -9.40 -18.98
CA TYR A 41 13.37 -9.62 -20.42
C TYR A 41 12.36 -8.65 -21.07
N ILE A 42 11.29 -8.26 -20.35
CA ILE A 42 10.30 -7.29 -20.87
C ILE A 42 10.96 -5.95 -21.23
N ARG A 43 12.04 -5.57 -20.54
CA ARG A 43 12.80 -4.35 -20.87
C ARG A 43 13.78 -4.58 -22.01
N THR A 44 14.48 -5.71 -22.00
CA THR A 44 15.61 -5.98 -22.91
C THR A 44 15.22 -6.59 -24.25
N SER A 45 14.02 -7.18 -24.37
CA SER A 45 13.56 -7.79 -25.63
C SER A 45 13.18 -6.74 -26.67
N GLU A 46 13.66 -6.91 -27.89
CA GLU A 46 13.26 -6.08 -29.03
C GLU A 46 11.90 -6.53 -29.54
N VAL A 47 10.86 -5.79 -29.17
CA VAL A 47 9.47 -6.00 -29.61
C VAL A 47 8.89 -4.66 -30.01
N GLN A 48 7.97 -4.62 -30.98
CA GLN A 48 7.19 -3.41 -31.24
C GLN A 48 6.35 -3.10 -29.99
N ARG A 49 6.54 -1.91 -29.42
CA ARG A 49 5.85 -1.47 -28.20
C ARG A 49 5.01 -0.24 -28.53
N ASN A 50 3.80 -0.21 -27.99
CA ASN A 50 3.01 1.02 -27.94
C ASN A 50 3.59 2.00 -26.90
N PHE A 51 3.39 3.29 -27.17
CA PHE A 51 4.04 4.46 -26.57
C PHE A 51 4.06 4.50 -25.03
N GLY A 52 5.08 5.16 -24.46
CA GLY A 52 5.20 5.54 -23.04
C GLY A 52 6.19 4.72 -22.21
N ASN A 53 6.10 3.38 -22.24
CA ASN A 53 6.92 2.52 -21.36
C ASN A 53 8.41 2.53 -21.72
N LYS A 54 8.76 2.56 -23.01
CA LYS A 54 10.16 2.56 -23.46
C LYS A 54 10.87 3.85 -23.06
N THR A 55 10.27 5.01 -23.35
CA THR A 55 10.81 6.32 -22.95
C THR A 55 11.11 6.35 -21.46
N THR A 56 10.15 5.98 -20.61
CA THR A 56 10.33 5.88 -19.16
C THR A 56 11.46 4.93 -18.75
N TRP A 57 11.59 3.77 -19.40
CA TRP A 57 12.65 2.81 -19.11
C TRP A 57 14.03 3.24 -19.59
N ASP A 58 14.10 4.11 -20.59
CA ASP A 58 15.34 4.60 -21.19
C ASP A 58 15.81 5.90 -20.52
N THR A 59 14.92 6.73 -19.98
CA THR A 59 15.26 7.89 -19.12
C THR A 59 16.14 7.45 -17.96
N SER A 60 17.22 8.18 -17.64
CA SER A 60 18.16 7.75 -16.60
C SER A 60 17.49 7.64 -15.22
N PHE A 61 18.03 6.77 -14.36
CA PHE A 61 17.55 6.65 -12.97
C PHE A 61 17.67 7.98 -12.21
N GLU A 62 18.76 8.70 -12.43
CA GLU A 62 19.01 10.02 -11.83
C GLU A 62 17.97 11.06 -12.24
N ALA A 63 17.57 11.09 -13.52
CA ALA A 63 16.55 12.00 -14.01
C ALA A 63 15.20 11.74 -13.32
N HIS A 64 14.78 10.47 -13.25
CA HIS A 64 13.57 10.08 -12.50
C HIS A 64 13.65 10.46 -11.03
N PHE A 65 14.78 10.19 -10.36
CA PHE A 65 14.96 10.54 -8.96
C PHE A 65 14.81 12.05 -8.72
N LYS A 66 15.50 12.87 -9.53
CA LYS A 66 15.41 14.35 -9.41
C LYS A 66 14.00 14.85 -9.68
N GLN A 67 13.32 14.29 -10.68
CA GLN A 67 11.93 14.63 -11.00
C GLN A 67 11.01 14.31 -9.82
N PHE A 68 11.02 13.09 -9.30
CA PHE A 68 10.15 12.71 -8.17
C PHE A 68 10.47 13.48 -6.89
N ALA A 69 11.74 13.83 -6.66
CA ALA A 69 12.10 14.72 -5.55
C ALA A 69 11.50 16.12 -5.73
N ALA A 70 11.50 16.67 -6.96
CA ALA A 70 10.88 17.96 -7.25
C ALA A 70 9.35 17.90 -7.08
N GLU A 71 8.69 16.86 -7.61
CA GLU A 71 7.25 16.62 -7.45
C GLU A 71 6.86 16.50 -5.98
N ALA A 72 7.61 15.72 -5.18
CA ALA A 72 7.37 15.59 -3.75
C ALA A 72 7.50 16.93 -3.01
N ASN A 73 8.52 17.73 -3.32
CA ASN A 73 8.67 19.05 -2.70
C ASN A 73 7.52 20.00 -3.03
N GLN A 74 6.90 19.89 -4.21
CA GLN A 74 5.73 20.68 -4.57
C GLN A 74 4.45 20.20 -3.88
N ALA A 75 4.37 18.89 -3.57
CA ALA A 75 3.21 18.29 -2.92
C ALA A 75 3.22 18.42 -1.39
N VAL A 76 4.38 18.71 -0.78
CA VAL A 76 4.51 18.91 0.66
C VAL A 76 4.24 20.38 1.01
N PHE A 77 3.16 20.61 1.77
CA PHE A 77 2.77 21.93 2.24
C PHE A 77 2.38 21.90 3.72
N SER A 78 2.42 23.06 4.37
CA SER A 78 1.90 23.22 5.73
C SER A 78 0.41 23.53 5.66
N ASN A 79 -0.41 22.75 6.38
CA ASN A 79 -1.81 23.08 6.66
C ASN A 79 -1.98 23.86 7.97
N GLY A 80 -0.89 24.28 8.61
CA GLY A 80 -0.91 24.96 9.91
C GLY A 80 -1.18 24.04 11.11
N GLN A 81 -1.31 22.72 10.89
CA GLN A 81 -1.62 21.74 11.93
C GLN A 81 -0.41 20.86 12.24
N GLN A 82 -0.43 20.23 13.42
CA GLN A 82 0.54 19.20 13.78
C GLN A 82 0.09 17.85 13.22
N ASN A 83 0.81 17.34 12.22
CA ASN A 83 0.52 16.05 11.60
C ASN A 83 1.56 15.01 12.06
N LYS A 84 1.10 13.83 12.46
CA LYS A 84 1.94 12.70 12.92
C LYS A 84 1.75 11.51 11.99
N ALA A 85 2.84 10.89 11.56
CA ALA A 85 2.85 9.63 10.83
C ALA A 85 3.66 8.59 11.62
N ILE A 86 3.10 7.41 11.81
CA ILE A 86 3.68 6.32 12.61
C ILE A 86 3.52 5.00 11.88
N ASN A 87 4.44 4.07 12.13
CA ASN A 87 4.38 2.69 11.65
C ASN A 87 4.18 1.78 12.86
N LEU A 88 2.92 1.41 13.15
CA LEU A 88 2.53 0.55 14.26
C LEU A 88 1.45 -0.44 13.79
N ASP A 89 1.24 -1.50 14.56
CA ASP A 89 -0.02 -2.24 14.47
C ASP A 89 -1.16 -1.32 14.96
N VAL A 90 -2.26 -1.29 14.20
CA VAL A 90 -3.44 -0.49 14.53
C VAL A 90 -3.99 -0.83 15.93
N PHE A 91 -3.81 -2.06 16.40
CA PHE A 91 -4.27 -2.49 17.71
C PHE A 91 -3.45 -1.89 18.86
N ASP A 92 -2.22 -1.44 18.59
CA ASP A 92 -1.29 -0.86 19.57
C ASP A 92 -1.45 0.67 19.70
N ILE A 93 -2.29 1.30 18.87
CA ILE A 93 -2.56 2.74 18.92
C ILE A 93 -3.46 3.05 20.12
N GLU A 94 -3.03 3.89 21.05
CA GLU A 94 -3.81 4.22 22.27
C GLU A 94 -4.59 5.53 22.15
N GLU A 95 -4.23 6.38 21.18
CA GLU A 95 -4.86 7.68 20.96
C GLU A 95 -6.33 7.55 20.49
N LYS A 96 -7.14 8.57 20.82
CA LYS A 96 -8.52 8.71 20.37
C LYS A 96 -8.61 9.67 19.20
N PHE A 97 -9.52 9.39 18.29
CA PHE A 97 -9.74 10.17 17.07
C PHE A 97 -11.23 10.41 16.86
N ASP A 98 -11.60 11.53 16.27
CA ASP A 98 -13.00 11.81 15.90
C ASP A 98 -13.44 11.00 14.68
N LEU A 99 -12.52 10.77 13.73
CA LEU A 99 -12.76 10.02 12.51
C LEU A 99 -11.57 9.13 12.18
N ILE A 100 -11.86 7.92 11.70
CA ILE A 100 -10.86 6.96 11.23
C ILE A 100 -11.20 6.51 9.82
N TYR A 101 -10.30 6.81 8.89
CA TYR A 101 -10.32 6.26 7.55
C TYR A 101 -9.54 4.95 7.52
N ILE A 102 -10.18 3.89 7.04
CA ILE A 102 -9.70 2.52 7.07
C ILE A 102 -9.56 2.03 5.62
N ASP A 103 -8.34 1.73 5.20
CA ASP A 103 -8.01 1.12 3.91
C ASP A 103 -7.10 -0.08 4.16
N THR A 104 -7.71 -1.24 4.39
CA THR A 104 -7.00 -2.48 4.71
C THR A 104 -6.61 -3.21 3.42
N PRO A 105 -5.55 -4.04 3.44
CA PRO A 105 -5.37 -5.04 2.40
C PRO A 105 -6.66 -5.86 2.22
N TYR A 106 -7.04 -6.15 0.98
CA TYR A 106 -8.24 -6.93 0.70
C TYR A 106 -7.87 -8.34 0.24
N ILE A 107 -8.72 -9.29 0.60
CA ILE A 107 -8.66 -10.67 0.14
C ILE A 107 -9.76 -10.82 -0.90
N SER A 108 -9.40 -11.12 -2.15
CA SER A 108 -10.42 -11.34 -3.18
C SER A 108 -11.29 -12.56 -2.85
N GLN A 109 -12.51 -12.64 -3.39
CA GLN A 109 -13.38 -13.82 -3.26
C GLN A 109 -12.71 -15.16 -3.65
N LYS A 110 -11.65 -15.12 -4.48
CA LYS A 110 -10.85 -16.31 -4.83
C LYS A 110 -9.95 -16.79 -3.68
N GLY A 111 -9.95 -16.12 -2.53
CA GLY A 111 -9.15 -16.44 -1.36
C GLY A 111 -7.67 -16.06 -1.49
N SER A 112 -7.26 -15.44 -2.60
CA SER A 112 -5.90 -14.91 -2.74
C SER A 112 -5.84 -13.49 -2.17
N GLY A 113 -5.18 -13.35 -1.02
CA GLY A 113 -4.78 -12.07 -0.45
C GLY A 113 -3.69 -11.40 -1.27
N VAL A 114 -3.72 -10.07 -1.35
CA VAL A 114 -2.65 -9.29 -1.97
C VAL A 114 -1.51 -9.13 -0.96
N ASP A 115 -0.42 -9.86 -1.19
CA ASP A 115 0.81 -9.75 -0.38
C ASP A 115 1.69 -8.61 -0.92
N TYR A 116 1.34 -7.38 -0.54
CA TYR A 116 2.10 -6.18 -0.91
C TYR A 116 3.55 -6.25 -0.44
N HIS A 117 3.82 -6.85 0.71
CA HIS A 117 5.17 -7.04 1.23
C HIS A 117 6.02 -7.88 0.27
N SER A 118 5.47 -8.97 -0.26
CA SER A 118 6.13 -9.75 -1.32
C SER A 118 6.31 -8.97 -2.63
N PHE A 119 5.35 -8.12 -2.99
CA PHE A 119 5.42 -7.34 -4.23
C PHE A 119 6.50 -6.25 -4.22
N TYR A 120 6.68 -5.60 -3.08
CA TYR A 120 7.59 -4.47 -2.89
C TYR A 120 8.80 -4.80 -2.00
N HIS A 121 9.06 -6.10 -1.80
CA HIS A 121 10.12 -6.65 -0.94
C HIS A 121 11.52 -6.03 -1.16
N PHE A 122 11.80 -5.60 -2.39
CA PHE A 122 13.04 -4.89 -2.72
C PHE A 122 13.12 -3.49 -2.09
N LEU A 123 12.02 -2.75 -2.08
CA LEU A 123 11.93 -1.41 -1.47
C LEU A 123 12.00 -1.50 0.06
N GLU A 124 11.32 -2.50 0.63
CA GLU A 124 11.41 -2.85 2.06
C GLU A 124 12.86 -3.12 2.48
N GLY A 125 13.61 -3.84 1.64
CA GLY A 125 15.03 -4.06 1.86
C GLY A 125 15.88 -2.80 1.75
N LEU A 126 15.56 -1.89 0.83
CA LEU A 126 16.29 -0.62 0.67
C LEU A 126 16.15 0.30 1.88
N VAL A 127 14.97 0.34 2.52
CA VAL A 127 14.77 1.16 3.73
C VAL A 127 15.43 0.51 4.94
N ASN A 128 15.43 -0.82 5.02
CA ASN A 128 16.06 -1.56 6.11
C ASN A 128 17.40 -2.19 5.69
N TYR A 129 18.25 -1.38 5.04
CA TYR A 129 19.44 -1.87 4.33
C TYR A 129 20.39 -2.67 5.23
N SER A 130 20.64 -2.18 6.45
CA SER A 130 21.55 -2.82 7.42
C SER A 130 21.10 -4.20 7.87
N ASN A 131 19.78 -4.45 7.93
CA ASN A 131 19.22 -5.75 8.34
C ASN A 131 18.78 -6.61 7.15
N TRP A 132 18.86 -6.10 5.92
CA TRP A 132 18.26 -6.72 4.74
C TRP A 132 18.73 -8.15 4.52
N SER A 133 20.02 -8.43 4.69
CA SER A 133 20.56 -9.80 4.57
C SER A 133 19.86 -10.80 5.50
N GLY A 134 19.57 -10.40 6.74
CA GLY A 134 18.86 -11.22 7.72
C GLY A 134 17.37 -11.41 7.41
N MET A 135 16.78 -10.51 6.63
CA MET A 135 15.37 -10.56 6.24
C MET A 135 15.11 -11.48 5.03
N ILE A 136 16.13 -11.82 4.25
CA ILE A 136 15.98 -12.62 3.02
C ILE A 136 15.70 -14.10 3.35
N ASP A 137 14.73 -14.67 2.63
CA ASP A 137 14.48 -16.10 2.56
C ASP A 137 15.30 -16.73 1.41
N TYR A 138 16.53 -17.13 1.76
CA TYR A 138 17.49 -17.74 0.84
C TYR A 138 17.05 -19.11 0.30
N LYS A 139 15.98 -19.72 0.83
CA LYS A 139 15.42 -20.97 0.30
C LYS A 139 14.59 -20.73 -0.97
N THR A 140 14.17 -19.49 -1.22
CA THR A 140 13.34 -19.15 -2.38
C THR A 140 14.19 -18.80 -3.60
N LYS A 141 13.77 -19.25 -4.78
CA LYS A 141 14.46 -18.96 -6.07
C LYS A 141 14.62 -17.46 -6.34
N HIS A 142 13.66 -16.65 -5.91
CA HIS A 142 13.65 -15.20 -6.13
C HIS A 142 14.15 -14.40 -4.93
N LYS A 143 14.68 -15.06 -3.89
CA LYS A 143 15.25 -14.45 -2.67
C LYS A 143 14.34 -13.36 -2.09
N ARG A 144 13.04 -13.66 -1.96
CA ARG A 144 12.09 -12.74 -1.30
C ARG A 144 12.45 -12.55 0.16
N LEU A 145 11.82 -11.58 0.80
CA LEU A 145 11.83 -11.47 2.25
C LEU A 145 11.07 -12.63 2.91
N LYS A 146 11.48 -12.99 4.13
CA LYS A 146 10.80 -13.96 4.99
C LYS A 146 9.37 -13.47 5.24
N ARG A 147 8.39 -14.36 5.09
CA ARG A 147 6.98 -14.03 5.29
C ARG A 147 6.67 -13.82 6.75
N THR A 148 5.95 -12.74 7.05
CA THR A 148 5.27 -12.51 8.32
C THR A 148 3.79 -12.83 8.15
N SER A 149 3.19 -13.50 9.13
CA SER A 149 1.75 -13.73 9.13
C SER A 149 1.02 -12.42 9.46
N SER A 150 0.05 -12.03 8.65
CA SER A 150 -0.82 -10.89 8.93
C SER A 150 -2.28 -11.33 8.95
N VAL A 151 -3.02 -10.90 9.99
CA VAL A 151 -4.46 -11.14 10.09
C VAL A 151 -5.24 -10.52 8.92
N TRP A 152 -4.68 -9.47 8.31
CA TRP A 152 -5.24 -8.76 7.16
C TRP A 152 -5.11 -9.53 5.83
N THR A 153 -4.29 -10.59 5.82
CA THR A 153 -4.07 -11.45 4.64
C THR A 153 -4.59 -12.88 4.83
N ASP A 154 -5.21 -13.16 5.99
CA ASP A 154 -5.72 -14.48 6.36
C ASP A 154 -7.25 -14.48 6.37
N LYS A 155 -7.85 -15.18 5.39
CA LYS A 155 -9.31 -15.26 5.21
C LYS A 155 -10.03 -15.81 6.45
N ASN A 156 -9.36 -16.60 7.29
CA ASN A 156 -9.97 -17.18 8.48
C ASN A 156 -9.93 -16.20 9.67
N LYS A 157 -9.08 -15.17 9.62
CA LYS A 157 -8.88 -14.19 10.71
C LYS A 157 -9.43 -12.81 10.38
N ILE A 158 -9.63 -12.50 9.09
CA ILE A 158 -10.02 -11.16 8.63
C ILE A 158 -11.31 -10.64 9.28
N TYR A 159 -12.32 -11.51 9.47
CA TYR A 159 -13.56 -11.16 10.15
C TYR A 159 -13.32 -10.69 11.59
N SER A 160 -12.51 -11.46 12.34
CA SER A 160 -12.15 -11.10 13.72
C SER A 160 -11.28 -9.84 13.79
N ALA A 161 -10.45 -9.59 12.76
CA ALA A 161 -9.61 -8.40 12.69
C ALA A 161 -10.48 -7.14 12.51
N PHE A 162 -11.47 -7.19 11.61
CA PHE A 162 -12.43 -6.11 11.44
C PHE A 162 -13.29 -5.89 12.68
N ASP A 163 -13.84 -6.95 13.29
CA ASP A 163 -14.63 -6.82 14.52
C ASP A 163 -13.84 -6.14 15.66
N ARG A 164 -12.58 -6.58 15.87
CA ARG A 164 -11.67 -5.96 16.84
C ARG A 164 -11.37 -4.49 16.51
N LEU A 165 -11.13 -4.18 15.23
CA LEU A 165 -10.83 -2.81 14.78
C LEU A 165 -12.02 -1.89 15.02
N PHE A 166 -13.22 -2.30 14.62
CA PHE A 166 -14.45 -1.51 14.81
C PHE A 166 -14.80 -1.34 16.29
N LYS A 167 -14.59 -2.39 17.11
CA LYS A 167 -14.75 -2.31 18.57
C LYS A 167 -13.79 -1.29 19.19
N LYS A 168 -12.51 -1.33 18.81
CA LYS A 168 -11.46 -0.47 19.36
C LYS A 168 -11.81 1.01 19.15
N PHE A 169 -12.32 1.34 17.97
CA PHE A 169 -12.65 2.71 17.58
C PHE A 169 -14.14 2.97 17.49
N ARG A 170 -14.92 2.29 18.33
CA ARG A 170 -16.39 2.40 18.34
C ARG A 170 -16.90 3.80 18.68
N GLU A 171 -16.08 4.65 19.29
CA GLU A 171 -16.46 6.04 19.62
C GLU A 171 -16.17 7.02 18.46
N SER A 172 -15.37 6.62 17.46
CA SER A 172 -14.97 7.44 16.30
C SER A 172 -15.91 7.23 15.11
N ILE A 173 -16.10 8.21 14.23
CA ILE A 173 -16.70 7.96 12.91
C ILE A 173 -15.78 7.00 12.14
N LEU A 174 -16.34 5.90 11.63
CA LEU A 174 -15.58 4.92 10.86
C LEU A 174 -15.88 5.07 9.38
N VAL A 175 -14.85 5.28 8.57
CA VAL A 175 -14.94 5.36 7.12
C VAL A 175 -14.11 4.22 6.54
N VAL A 176 -14.76 3.19 6.01
CA VAL A 176 -14.09 2.00 5.46
C VAL A 176 -14.10 2.08 3.95
N SER A 177 -12.92 2.22 3.35
CA SER A 177 -12.71 2.07 1.92
C SER A 177 -12.46 0.61 1.61
N TYR A 178 -13.25 0.05 0.69
CA TYR A 178 -13.22 -1.39 0.45
C TYR A 178 -13.65 -1.78 -0.96
N ARG A 179 -13.16 -2.92 -1.43
CA ARG A 179 -13.55 -3.47 -2.73
C ARG A 179 -14.76 -4.37 -2.60
N ALA A 180 -15.71 -4.23 -3.51
CA ALA A 180 -16.93 -5.03 -3.54
C ALA A 180 -16.67 -6.55 -3.71
N ASP A 181 -15.54 -6.94 -4.29
CA ASP A 181 -15.12 -8.35 -4.46
C ASP A 181 -14.23 -8.89 -3.32
N GLY A 182 -14.21 -8.21 -2.17
CA GLY A 182 -13.43 -8.59 -0.99
C GLY A 182 -14.10 -9.65 -0.10
N ILE A 183 -13.30 -10.21 0.81
CA ILE A 183 -13.70 -11.05 1.95
C ILE A 183 -13.21 -10.35 3.22
N PRO A 184 -14.09 -9.91 4.15
CA PRO A 184 -15.55 -10.10 4.16
C PRO A 184 -16.26 -9.37 3.01
N THR A 185 -17.49 -9.78 2.69
CA THR A 185 -18.35 -9.07 1.73
C THR A 185 -18.82 -7.73 2.30
N ILE A 186 -19.36 -6.85 1.45
CA ILE A 186 -19.90 -5.56 1.90
C ILE A 186 -21.01 -5.74 2.93
N ASP A 187 -21.94 -6.67 2.71
CA ASP A 187 -23.03 -6.95 3.67
C ASP A 187 -22.49 -7.46 5.01
N GLU A 188 -21.46 -8.31 4.99
CA GLU A 188 -20.80 -8.81 6.20
C GLU A 188 -20.07 -7.68 6.94
N LEU A 189 -19.40 -6.77 6.23
CA LEU A 189 -18.78 -5.59 6.83
C LEU A 189 -19.82 -4.66 7.45
N ILE A 190 -20.96 -4.42 6.77
CA ILE A 190 -22.08 -3.64 7.32
C ILE A 190 -22.61 -4.31 8.59
N TYR A 191 -22.78 -5.63 8.59
CA TYR A 191 -23.18 -6.38 9.78
C TYR A 191 -22.20 -6.21 10.94
N LEU A 192 -20.89 -6.29 10.68
CA LEU A 192 -19.86 -6.06 11.69
C LEU A 192 -19.87 -4.61 12.21
N LEU A 193 -20.03 -3.62 11.34
CA LEU A 193 -20.13 -2.21 11.73
C LEU A 193 -21.35 -1.94 12.62
N LYS A 194 -22.51 -2.52 12.28
CA LYS A 194 -23.77 -2.35 13.03
C LYS A 194 -23.73 -2.88 14.47
N LYS A 195 -22.75 -3.71 14.82
CA LYS A 195 -22.50 -4.09 16.23
C LYS A 195 -22.05 -2.92 17.10
N TYR A 196 -21.45 -1.90 16.48
CA TYR A 196 -20.79 -0.78 17.16
C TYR A 196 -21.29 0.60 16.69
N LYS A 197 -22.13 0.66 15.65
CA LYS A 197 -22.61 1.88 14.99
C LYS A 197 -24.12 1.82 14.77
N SER A 198 -24.82 2.90 15.14
CA SER A 198 -26.28 2.97 15.00
C SER A 198 -26.72 3.22 13.56
N ASN A 199 -25.92 3.99 12.81
CA ASN A 199 -26.14 4.30 11.40
C ASN A 199 -24.93 3.88 10.57
N VAL A 200 -25.18 3.13 9.50
CA VAL A 200 -24.17 2.71 8.52
C VAL A 200 -24.67 3.07 7.13
N GLU A 201 -23.97 3.98 6.47
CA GLU A 201 -24.24 4.42 5.10
C GLU A 201 -23.29 3.72 4.13
N GLU A 202 -23.83 3.21 3.02
CA GLU A 202 -23.03 2.63 1.93
C GLU A 202 -23.02 3.60 0.73
N LEU A 203 -21.83 4.02 0.32
CA LEU A 203 -21.61 4.84 -0.86
C LEU A 203 -20.86 4.03 -1.92
N LYS A 204 -21.54 3.69 -3.01
CA LYS A 204 -20.93 3.01 -4.16
C LYS A 204 -20.36 4.01 -5.15
N ARG A 205 -19.10 3.85 -5.52
CA ARG A 205 -18.53 4.63 -6.62
C ARG A 205 -18.99 4.03 -7.96
N LYS A 206 -20.01 4.64 -8.57
CA LYS A 206 -20.48 4.23 -9.91
C LYS A 206 -19.38 4.44 -10.96
N GLN A 207 -19.18 3.44 -11.83
CA GLN A 207 -18.46 3.49 -13.11
C GLN A 207 -16.93 3.74 -13.06
N TYR A 208 -16.14 2.82 -12.47
CA TYR A 208 -14.69 2.79 -12.72
C TYR A 208 -14.28 1.53 -13.50
N LYS A 209 -13.77 1.72 -14.72
CA LYS A 209 -13.20 0.64 -15.55
C LYS A 209 -11.69 0.67 -15.41
N TYR A 210 -11.10 -0.29 -14.71
CA TYR A 210 -9.66 -0.51 -14.80
C TYR A 210 -9.31 -0.89 -16.24
N VAL A 211 -8.39 -0.14 -16.86
CA VAL A 211 -8.03 -0.22 -18.30
C VAL A 211 -7.64 -1.64 -18.76
N LEU A 212 -7.30 -2.54 -17.82
CA LEU A 212 -6.84 -3.90 -18.08
C LEU A 212 -7.62 -5.00 -17.34
N SER A 213 -8.71 -4.67 -16.63
CA SER A 213 -9.52 -5.66 -15.89
C SER A 213 -10.78 -6.04 -16.68
N THR A 214 -11.01 -7.34 -16.88
CA THR A 214 -12.31 -7.87 -17.33
C THR A 214 -13.34 -7.94 -16.20
N ASN A 215 -12.90 -7.74 -14.94
CA ASN A 215 -13.75 -7.77 -13.75
C ASN A 215 -14.16 -6.35 -13.35
N HIS A 216 -15.46 -6.13 -13.26
CA HIS A 216 -16.09 -4.93 -12.70
C HIS A 216 -16.06 -5.03 -11.16
N SER A 217 -14.91 -4.77 -10.53
CA SER A 217 -14.88 -4.56 -9.08
C SER A 217 -15.09 -3.07 -8.80
N GLU A 218 -16.15 -2.76 -8.05
CA GLU A 218 -16.48 -1.42 -7.60
C GLU A 218 -15.79 -1.14 -6.26
N GLU A 219 -15.32 0.11 -6.10
CA GLU A 219 -14.88 0.61 -4.79
C GLU A 219 -16.12 1.10 -4.02
N VAL A 220 -16.23 0.70 -2.76
CA VAL A 220 -17.32 1.02 -1.85
C VAL A 220 -16.74 1.76 -0.65
N LEU A 221 -17.43 2.81 -0.22
CA LEU A 221 -17.14 3.52 1.01
C LEU A 221 -18.28 3.26 2.01
N LEU A 222 -17.96 2.64 3.14
CA LEU A 222 -18.90 2.46 4.25
C LEU A 222 -18.64 3.51 5.32
N ILE A 223 -19.68 4.21 5.77
CA ILE A 223 -19.58 5.23 6.80
C ILE A 223 -20.43 4.81 7.99
N GLY A 224 -19.77 4.41 9.07
CA GLY A 224 -20.38 4.08 10.36
C GLY A 224 -20.33 5.27 11.31
N LYS A 225 -21.51 5.78 11.70
CA LYS A 225 -21.67 6.88 12.65
C LYS A 225 -22.30 6.37 13.95
N SER A 226 -21.93 7.02 15.06
CA SER A 226 -22.55 6.83 16.37
C SER A 226 -24.03 7.16 16.31
#